data_AF-A0A2A5GL16-F1
#
_entry.id   AF-A0A2A5GL16-F1
#
_cell.length_a   1.000
_cell.length_b   1.000
_cell.length_c   1.000
_cell.angle_alpha   90.00
_cell.angle_beta   90.00
_cell.angle_gamma   90.00
#
_symmetry.space_group_name_H-M   'P 1'
#
loop_
_entity.id
_entity.type
_entity.pdbx_description
1 polymer ?
#
loop_
_entity_poly.entity_id
_entity_poly.type
_entity_poly.pdbx_seq_one_letter_code
_entity_poly.pdbx_strand_id
1 'polypeptide(L)'
;MTLTSDIHGIGIFGGTFDPIHIGHLRTAVELRKVLDLHEMRLITSASPPHRIQPQASAEHRMAMLHLALNHSSECSEVELIESGSIAPELVADDRELHRKGPSYTLDTLTEIRAEIGTKTPLYLCIGMDALVNLNQWHRWRELTDVAHIVVTARPGWHLPKSGEVLAFVRAHRATSTEQLQETPAGKILIMEMTLLPVSATGIRQALQRKDSIRYLVPDQVIDYIRQHQLYLDNKANPKQETQ
;
A
#
# COMPACT_ATOMS: atom_id res chain seq x y z
N MET A 1 34.49 2.55 -16.83
CA MET A 1 33.44 1.61 -16.40
C MET A 1 32.68 2.28 -15.28
N THR A 2 31.64 3.02 -15.63
CA THR A 2 30.74 3.65 -14.66
C THR A 2 29.67 2.62 -14.34
N LEU A 3 29.67 2.10 -13.12
CA LEU A 3 28.56 1.33 -12.58
C LEU A 3 27.40 2.31 -12.42
N THR A 4 26.56 2.45 -13.46
CA THR A 4 25.23 3.00 -13.28
C THR A 4 24.47 1.94 -12.50
N SER A 5 24.19 2.18 -11.22
CA SER A 5 23.20 1.40 -10.50
C SER A 5 21.90 1.52 -11.29
N ASP A 6 21.47 0.45 -11.95
CA ASP A 6 20.23 0.43 -12.72
C ASP A 6 19.06 0.68 -11.76
N ILE A 7 18.54 1.90 -11.75
CA ILE A 7 17.35 2.25 -10.96
C ILE A 7 16.16 1.58 -11.64
N HIS A 8 15.70 0.46 -11.07
CA HIS A 8 14.62 -0.37 -11.61
C HIS A 8 13.19 0.17 -11.33
N GLY A 9 13.10 1.40 -10.78
CA GLY A 9 11.85 2.16 -10.63
C GLY A 9 11.35 2.28 -9.19
N ILE A 10 10.21 2.95 -9.03
CA ILE A 10 9.64 3.33 -7.73
C ILE A 10 8.24 2.73 -7.57
N GLY A 11 8.03 1.99 -6.49
CA GLY A 11 6.72 1.44 -6.12
C GLY A 11 5.97 2.35 -5.18
N ILE A 12 4.66 2.45 -5.37
CA ILE A 12 3.73 3.20 -4.54
C ILE A 12 2.71 2.24 -3.98
N PHE A 13 2.66 2.11 -2.65
CA PHE A 13 1.67 1.30 -1.96
C PHE A 13 0.81 2.18 -1.05
N GLY A 14 -0.31 2.63 -1.61
CA GLY A 14 -1.28 3.48 -0.92
C GLY A 14 -2.18 2.69 0.02
N GLY A 15 -2.47 3.24 1.19
CA GLY A 15 -3.35 2.61 2.16
C GLY A 15 -3.97 3.58 3.15
N THR A 16 -5.09 3.17 3.74
CA THR A 16 -5.66 3.89 4.88
C THR A 16 -4.80 3.65 6.14
N PHE A 17 -4.23 2.45 6.32
CA PHE A 17 -3.37 2.12 7.45
C PHE A 17 -3.97 2.49 8.82
N ASP A 18 -5.14 1.94 9.14
CA ASP A 18 -5.92 2.26 10.34
C ASP A 18 -6.12 1.04 11.27
N PRO A 19 -5.08 0.45 11.87
CA PRO A 19 -3.66 0.83 11.79
C PRO A 19 -2.89 0.10 10.66
N ILE A 20 -1.64 0.51 10.42
CA ILE A 20 -0.65 -0.30 9.69
C ILE A 20 -0.45 -1.65 10.41
N HIS A 21 -0.17 -2.72 9.67
CA HIS A 21 -0.07 -4.07 10.24
C HIS A 21 0.86 -4.98 9.43
N ILE A 22 1.23 -6.14 9.97
CA ILE A 22 2.23 -7.04 9.34
C ILE A 22 1.85 -7.48 7.93
N GLY A 23 0.55 -7.63 7.64
CA GLY A 23 0.08 -7.93 6.29
C GLY A 23 0.46 -6.87 5.25
N HIS A 24 0.37 -5.57 5.60
CA HIS A 24 0.81 -4.49 4.72
C HIS A 24 2.33 -4.51 4.54
N LEU A 25 3.07 -4.62 5.64
CA LEU A 25 4.53 -4.60 5.63
C LEU A 25 5.09 -5.75 4.81
N ARG A 26 4.58 -6.98 5.02
CA ARG A 26 5.00 -8.16 4.27
C ARG A 26 4.73 -8.01 2.78
N THR A 27 3.55 -7.50 2.41
CA THR A 27 3.19 -7.25 1.01
C THR A 27 4.14 -6.22 0.37
N ALA A 28 4.45 -5.13 1.08
CA ALA A 28 5.35 -4.10 0.58
C ALA A 28 6.77 -4.62 0.36
N VAL A 29 7.32 -5.40 1.31
CA VAL A 29 8.64 -6.05 1.17
C VAL A 29 8.67 -7.00 -0.01
N GLU A 30 7.64 -7.83 -0.17
CA GLU A 30 7.58 -8.79 -1.28
C GLU A 30 7.46 -8.11 -2.63
N LEU A 31 6.59 -7.11 -2.76
CA LEU A 31 6.46 -6.33 -3.99
C LEU A 31 7.75 -5.63 -4.35
N ARG A 32 8.41 -4.98 -3.38
CA ARG A 32 9.73 -4.34 -3.58
C ARG A 32 10.74 -5.33 -4.14
N LYS A 33 10.81 -6.54 -3.57
CA LYS A 33 11.74 -7.58 -4.03
C LYS A 33 11.38 -8.14 -5.40
N VAL A 34 10.11 -8.49 -5.63
CA VAL A 34 9.68 -9.20 -6.85
C VAL A 34 9.66 -8.29 -8.07
N LEU A 35 9.37 -7.01 -7.88
CA LEU A 35 9.47 -5.99 -8.93
C LEU A 35 10.88 -5.40 -9.05
N ASP A 36 11.82 -5.86 -8.22
CA ASP A 36 13.20 -5.39 -8.14
C ASP A 36 13.31 -3.87 -7.97
N LEU A 37 12.47 -3.26 -7.14
CA LEU A 37 12.39 -1.80 -7.04
C LEU A 37 13.59 -1.25 -6.27
N HIS A 38 13.99 -0.03 -6.66
CA HIS A 38 14.84 0.83 -5.83
C HIS A 38 14.11 1.03 -4.50
N GLU A 39 12.99 1.76 -4.51
CA GLU A 39 12.21 2.01 -3.30
C GLU A 39 10.72 1.70 -3.47
N MET A 40 10.07 1.45 -2.32
CA MET A 40 8.63 1.30 -2.18
C MET A 40 8.13 2.35 -1.18
N ARG A 41 7.41 3.36 -1.67
CA ARG A 41 6.80 4.40 -0.85
C ARG A 41 5.42 3.95 -0.39
N LEU A 42 5.22 3.91 0.93
CA LEU A 42 3.92 3.69 1.56
C LEU A 42 3.26 5.05 1.80
N ILE A 43 2.11 5.27 1.15
CA ILE A 43 1.39 6.55 1.21
C ILE A 43 0.15 6.39 2.08
N THR A 44 0.11 7.14 3.18
CA THR A 44 -1.05 7.18 4.07
C THR A 44 -2.10 8.11 3.48
N SER A 45 -3.27 7.56 3.12
CA SER A 45 -4.37 8.38 2.62
C SER A 45 -4.91 9.30 3.71
N ALA A 46 -4.83 10.61 3.53
CA ALA A 46 -5.28 11.60 4.51
C ALA A 46 -6.82 11.68 4.57
N SER A 47 -7.47 11.82 3.42
CA SER A 47 -8.92 11.97 3.30
C SER A 47 -9.45 11.09 2.16
N PRO A 48 -9.70 9.79 2.40
CA PRO A 48 -10.13 8.86 1.35
C PRO A 48 -11.59 9.14 0.94
N PRO A 49 -11.88 9.63 -0.28
CA PRO A 49 -13.23 10.07 -0.67
C PRO A 49 -14.25 8.94 -0.82
N HIS A 50 -13.79 7.70 -1.00
CA HIS A 50 -14.63 6.53 -1.30
C HIS A 50 -14.61 5.48 -0.20
N ARG A 51 -14.17 5.83 1.02
CA ARG A 51 -14.12 4.90 2.16
C ARG A 51 -14.80 5.50 3.38
N ILE A 52 -15.21 4.61 4.30
CA ILE A 52 -15.61 5.01 5.66
C ILE A 52 -14.44 5.77 6.28
N GLN A 53 -14.74 6.87 6.96
CA GLN A 53 -13.72 7.67 7.63
C GLN A 53 -12.94 6.82 8.64
N PRO A 54 -11.59 6.90 8.63
CA PRO A 54 -10.76 6.14 9.56
C PRO A 54 -11.07 6.48 11.02
N GLN A 55 -10.84 5.54 11.94
CA GLN A 55 -11.02 5.79 13.37
C GLN A 55 -9.89 6.65 13.93
N ALA A 56 -8.63 6.43 13.52
CA ALA A 56 -7.51 7.29 13.87
C ALA A 56 -7.33 8.43 12.86
N SER A 57 -6.90 9.60 13.34
CA SER A 57 -6.60 10.74 12.48
C SER A 57 -5.47 10.43 11.50
N ALA A 58 -5.32 11.22 10.45
CA ALA A 58 -4.25 11.03 9.46
C ALA A 58 -2.86 11.10 10.10
N GLU A 59 -2.68 12.01 11.07
CA GLU A 59 -1.44 12.21 11.81
C GLU A 59 -1.09 10.97 12.64
N HIS A 60 -2.06 10.39 13.36
CA HIS A 60 -1.85 9.16 14.11
C HIS A 60 -1.50 7.97 13.21
N ARG A 61 -2.19 7.84 12.06
CA ARG A 61 -1.92 6.76 11.10
C ARG A 61 -0.53 6.90 10.48
N MET A 62 -0.12 8.13 10.16
CA MET A 62 1.22 8.41 9.66
C MET A 62 2.30 8.15 10.72
N ALA A 63 2.06 8.54 11.98
CA ALA A 63 2.98 8.24 13.08
C ALA A 63 3.16 6.73 13.28
N MET A 64 2.07 5.96 13.25
CA MET A 64 2.14 4.50 13.31
C MET A 64 2.87 3.89 12.11
N LEU A 65 2.70 4.46 10.90
CA LEU A 65 3.46 4.04 9.72
C LEU A 65 4.97 4.27 9.91
N HIS A 66 5.38 5.45 10.38
CA HIS A 66 6.80 5.72 10.67
C HIS A 66 7.38 4.75 11.69
N LEU A 67 6.69 4.50 12.80
CA LEU A 67 7.12 3.53 13.81
C LEU A 67 7.27 2.12 13.21
N ALA A 68 6.31 1.70 12.38
CA ALA A 68 6.36 0.41 11.73
C ALA A 68 7.56 0.24 10.77
N LEU A 69 7.96 1.31 10.08
CA LEU A 69 9.07 1.28 9.12
C LEU A 69 10.44 1.46 9.81
N ASN A 70 10.54 2.29 10.85
CA ASN A 70 11.80 2.53 11.56
C ASN A 70 12.28 1.31 12.37
N HIS A 71 11.37 0.50 12.90
CA HIS A 71 11.76 -0.80 13.50
C HIS A 71 12.40 -1.73 12.46
N SER A 72 12.01 -1.64 11.18
CA SER A 72 12.55 -2.52 10.14
C SER A 72 13.99 -2.18 9.78
N SER A 73 14.41 -0.93 9.99
CA SER A 73 15.80 -0.48 9.78
C SER A 73 16.74 -0.79 10.94
N GLU A 74 16.22 -0.92 12.17
CA GLU A 74 17.02 -1.28 13.35
C GLU A 74 17.34 -2.78 13.40
N CYS A 75 16.50 -3.63 12.78
CA CYS A 75 16.75 -5.07 12.63
C CYS A 75 17.76 -5.42 11.52
N SER A 76 18.68 -4.51 11.20
CA SER A 76 19.79 -4.74 10.24
C SER A 76 20.96 -5.55 10.84
N GLU A 77 20.86 -6.02 12.09
CA GLU A 77 21.96 -6.70 12.81
C GLU A 77 21.99 -8.23 12.65
N VAL A 78 21.12 -8.84 11.82
CA VAL A 78 21.34 -10.23 11.40
C VAL A 78 21.88 -10.24 9.98
N GLU A 79 23.15 -9.82 9.88
CA GLU A 79 24.09 -10.22 8.84
C GLU A 79 24.26 -11.74 8.87
N LEU A 80 23.27 -12.47 8.35
CA LEU A 80 23.42 -13.85 7.93
C LEU A 80 22.79 -13.99 6.56
N ILE A 81 23.49 -13.45 5.54
CA ILE A 81 23.67 -14.03 4.21
C ILE A 81 24.80 -13.21 3.54
N GLU A 82 25.91 -13.89 3.20
CA GLU A 82 27.12 -13.38 2.52
C GLU A 82 26.87 -12.95 1.05
N SER A 83 25.76 -12.27 0.75
CA SER A 83 25.52 -11.65 -0.56
C SER A 83 24.99 -10.23 -0.35
N GLY A 84 25.86 -9.23 -0.52
CA GLY A 84 25.63 -7.82 -0.21
C GLY A 84 24.30 -7.24 -0.72
N SER A 85 23.27 -7.25 0.13
CA SER A 85 21.98 -6.60 -0.11
C SER A 85 21.30 -6.28 1.21
N ILE A 86 21.71 -5.18 1.85
CA ILE A 86 21.04 -4.65 3.04
C ILE A 86 19.88 -3.77 2.53
N ALA A 87 18.67 -4.33 2.47
CA ALA A 87 17.43 -3.58 2.28
C ALA A 87 16.88 -3.16 3.65
N PRO A 88 16.36 -1.92 3.77
CA PRO A 88 14.91 -1.78 3.60
C PRO A 88 14.57 -0.44 2.92
N GLU A 89 14.24 -0.44 1.63
CA GLU A 89 13.75 0.79 0.97
C GLU A 89 12.23 0.85 1.01
N LEU A 90 11.65 0.58 2.18
CA LEU A 90 10.27 0.97 2.46
C LEU A 90 10.30 2.38 3.05
N VAL A 91 9.67 3.33 2.36
CA VAL A 91 9.70 4.75 2.74
C VAL A 91 8.29 5.21 3.09
N ALA A 92 8.13 5.91 4.21
CA ALA A 92 6.86 6.56 4.51
C ALA A 92 6.80 7.89 3.73
N ASP A 93 5.68 8.15 3.04
CA ASP A 93 5.48 9.40 2.30
C ASP A 93 4.16 10.05 2.75
N ASP A 94 4.29 11.25 3.31
CA ASP A 94 3.22 12.01 3.95
C ASP A 94 2.62 13.09 3.04
N ARG A 95 2.93 13.10 1.74
CA ARG A 95 2.48 14.15 0.80
C ARG A 95 0.98 14.41 0.86
N GLU A 96 0.18 13.36 1.05
CA GLU A 96 -1.28 13.50 1.08
C GLU A 96 -1.78 14.19 2.35
N LEU A 97 -1.03 14.14 3.46
CA LEU A 97 -1.36 14.90 4.68
C LEU A 97 -1.16 16.40 4.49
N HIS A 98 -0.25 16.79 3.58
CA HIS A 98 0.06 18.17 3.26
C HIS A 98 -0.88 18.78 2.21
N ARG A 99 -1.72 17.96 1.56
CA ARG A 99 -2.68 18.40 0.54
C ARG A 99 -4.01 18.78 1.17
N LYS A 100 -4.62 19.87 0.70
CA LYS A 100 -6.01 20.22 1.04
C LYS A 100 -6.98 19.42 0.16
N GLY A 101 -8.09 18.97 0.75
CA GLY A 101 -9.16 18.28 0.03
C GLY A 101 -8.99 16.75 0.00
N PRO A 102 -9.72 16.05 -0.88
CA PRO A 102 -9.66 14.60 -0.98
C PRO A 102 -8.32 14.06 -1.46
N SER A 103 -7.95 12.89 -0.96
CA SER A 103 -6.82 12.09 -1.42
C SER A 103 -7.17 11.35 -2.72
N TYR A 104 -6.85 11.94 -3.88
CA TYR A 104 -6.94 11.24 -5.16
C TYR A 104 -5.60 10.64 -5.57
N THR A 105 -5.62 9.34 -5.89
CA THR A 105 -4.43 8.58 -6.32
C THR A 105 -3.78 9.19 -7.57
N LEU A 106 -4.57 9.68 -8.53
CA LEU A 106 -4.02 10.28 -9.75
C LEU A 106 -3.17 11.52 -9.45
N ASP A 107 -3.63 12.39 -8.55
CA ASP A 107 -2.90 13.60 -8.15
C ASP A 107 -1.57 13.21 -7.50
N THR A 108 -1.62 12.24 -6.58
CA THR A 108 -0.44 11.67 -5.91
C THR A 108 0.56 11.08 -6.91
N LEU A 109 0.11 10.27 -7.87
CA LEU A 109 1.00 9.71 -8.90
C LEU A 109 1.55 10.78 -9.84
N THR A 110 0.79 11.84 -10.11
CA THR A 110 1.22 12.94 -10.98
C THR A 110 2.33 13.76 -10.31
N GLU A 111 2.20 14.06 -9.02
CA GLU A 111 3.26 14.71 -8.23
C GLU A 111 4.53 13.86 -8.23
N ILE A 112 4.42 12.56 -7.96
CA ILE A 112 5.57 11.64 -7.97
C ILE A 112 6.20 11.58 -9.37
N ARG A 113 5.37 11.49 -10.42
CA ARG A 113 5.85 11.49 -11.81
C ARG A 113 6.64 12.77 -12.14
N ALA A 114 6.22 13.92 -11.63
CA ALA A 114 6.94 15.18 -11.79
C ALA A 114 8.28 15.18 -11.04
N GLU A 115 8.35 14.56 -9.86
CA GLU A 115 9.59 14.42 -9.08
C GLU A 115 10.62 13.49 -9.74
N ILE A 116 10.18 12.32 -10.21
CA ILE A 116 11.09 11.23 -10.62
C ILE A 116 11.43 11.26 -12.12
N GLY A 117 10.78 12.14 -12.88
CA GLY A 117 10.95 12.31 -14.32
C GLY A 117 10.15 11.31 -15.17
N THR A 118 10.19 11.51 -16.50
CA THR A 118 9.33 10.78 -17.46
C THR A 118 9.86 9.40 -17.87
N LYS A 119 11.11 9.06 -17.49
CA LYS A 119 11.76 7.81 -17.93
C LYS A 119 11.75 6.71 -16.86
N THR A 120 11.64 7.07 -15.59
CA THR A 120 11.69 6.13 -14.46
C THR A 120 10.39 5.34 -14.36
N PRO A 121 10.39 4.00 -14.35
CA PRO A 121 9.16 3.24 -14.12
C PRO A 121 8.52 3.55 -12.76
N LEU A 122 7.20 3.76 -12.76
CA LEU A 122 6.40 4.03 -11.55
C LEU A 122 5.34 2.94 -11.42
N TYR A 123 5.19 2.36 -10.24
CA TYR A 123 4.29 1.23 -10.01
C TYR A 123 3.26 1.56 -8.93
N LEU A 124 1.99 1.72 -9.29
CA LEU A 124 0.89 1.74 -8.34
C LEU A 124 0.56 0.29 -7.92
N CYS A 125 0.87 -0.06 -6.68
CA CYS A 125 0.58 -1.38 -6.12
C CYS A 125 -0.76 -1.36 -5.38
N ILE A 126 -1.69 -2.24 -5.77
CA ILE A 126 -3.01 -2.35 -5.17
C ILE A 126 -3.42 -3.82 -4.96
N GLY A 127 -4.45 -4.06 -4.14
CA GLY A 127 -5.08 -5.38 -4.03
C GLY A 127 -6.17 -5.60 -5.08
N MET A 128 -6.53 -6.87 -5.30
CA MET A 128 -7.63 -7.25 -6.20
C MET A 128 -8.95 -6.54 -5.88
N ASP A 129 -9.30 -6.36 -4.59
CA ASP A 129 -10.53 -5.66 -4.19
C ASP A 129 -10.55 -4.19 -4.67
N ALA A 130 -9.38 -3.55 -4.72
CA ALA A 130 -9.24 -2.19 -5.26
C ALA A 130 -9.35 -2.19 -6.79
N LEU A 131 -8.80 -3.20 -7.48
CA LEU A 131 -8.95 -3.35 -8.93
C LEU A 131 -10.41 -3.49 -9.33
N VAL A 132 -11.17 -4.35 -8.64
CA VAL A 132 -12.59 -4.60 -8.94
C VAL A 132 -13.43 -3.32 -8.85
N ASN A 133 -13.06 -2.40 -7.94
CA ASN A 133 -13.73 -1.12 -7.73
C ASN A 133 -12.98 0.07 -8.34
N LEU A 134 -12.00 -0.18 -9.22
CA LEU A 134 -11.11 0.86 -9.75
C LEU A 134 -11.89 1.94 -10.51
N ASN A 135 -13.00 1.56 -11.15
CA ASN A 135 -13.84 2.48 -11.90
C ASN A 135 -14.54 3.57 -11.05
N GLN A 136 -14.57 3.40 -9.74
CA GLN A 136 -15.08 4.41 -8.80
C GLN A 136 -14.05 5.48 -8.48
N TRP A 137 -12.77 5.28 -8.82
CA TRP A 137 -11.71 6.21 -8.49
C TRP A 137 -11.75 7.42 -9.43
N HIS A 138 -11.36 8.57 -8.89
CA HIS A 138 -11.25 9.80 -9.66
C HIS A 138 -10.32 9.61 -10.86
N ARG A 139 -10.86 9.81 -12.08
CA ARG A 139 -10.12 9.76 -13.35
C ARG A 139 -9.28 8.48 -13.51
N TRP A 140 -9.82 7.35 -13.06
CA TRP A 140 -9.10 6.07 -12.96
C TRP A 140 -8.44 5.57 -14.25
N ARG A 141 -8.98 5.93 -15.43
CA ARG A 141 -8.41 5.55 -16.73
C ARG A 141 -7.05 6.19 -16.97
N GLU A 142 -6.77 7.33 -16.36
CA GLU A 142 -5.55 8.10 -16.55
C GLU A 142 -4.41 7.62 -15.63
N LEU A 143 -4.70 6.69 -14.71
CA LEU A 143 -3.67 6.10 -13.84
C LEU A 143 -2.57 5.41 -14.66
N THR A 144 -2.94 4.77 -15.77
CA THR A 144 -1.99 4.13 -16.68
C THR A 144 -1.15 5.11 -17.48
N ASP A 145 -1.53 6.39 -17.56
CA ASP A 145 -0.74 7.40 -18.27
C ASP A 145 0.50 7.80 -17.47
N VAL A 146 0.44 7.65 -16.14
CA VAL A 146 1.50 8.08 -15.21
C VAL A 146 2.20 6.92 -14.49
N ALA A 147 1.57 5.74 -14.40
CA ALA A 147 2.15 4.56 -13.73
C ALA A 147 1.75 3.23 -14.39
N HIS A 148 2.48 2.17 -14.06
CA HIS A 148 1.99 0.81 -14.14
C HIS A 148 1.06 0.52 -12.95
N ILE A 149 0.13 -0.41 -13.10
CA ILE A 149 -0.68 -0.93 -11.99
C ILE A 149 -0.27 -2.37 -11.71
N VAL A 150 0.21 -2.64 -10.51
CA VAL A 150 0.53 -4.00 -10.04
C VAL A 150 -0.54 -4.43 -9.05
N VAL A 151 -1.27 -5.48 -9.40
CA VAL A 151 -2.40 -5.98 -8.62
C VAL A 151 -1.99 -7.24 -7.89
N THR A 152 -1.98 -7.18 -6.57
CA THR A 152 -1.78 -8.33 -5.69
C THR A 152 -3.09 -9.07 -5.49
N ALA A 153 -3.05 -10.38 -5.68
CA ALA A 153 -4.23 -11.23 -5.58
C ALA A 153 -3.96 -12.45 -4.70
N ARG A 154 -4.98 -12.85 -3.92
CA ARG A 154 -4.93 -14.08 -3.12
C ARG A 154 -5.21 -15.30 -4.02
N PRO A 155 -4.66 -16.49 -3.71
CA PRO A 155 -5.01 -17.71 -4.43
C PRO A 155 -6.53 -17.89 -4.58
N GLY A 156 -6.97 -18.24 -5.79
CA GLY A 156 -8.40 -18.37 -6.11
C GLY A 156 -9.11 -17.05 -6.44
N TRP A 157 -8.36 -15.98 -6.72
CA TRP A 157 -8.93 -14.72 -7.22
C TRP A 157 -9.58 -14.89 -8.60
N HIS A 158 -10.55 -14.04 -8.89
CA HIS A 158 -11.21 -13.97 -10.20
C HIS A 158 -11.35 -12.52 -10.63
N LEU A 159 -11.02 -12.23 -11.89
CA LEU A 159 -11.37 -10.96 -12.50
C LEU A 159 -12.90 -10.86 -12.66
N PRO A 160 -13.46 -9.64 -12.73
CA PRO A 160 -14.84 -9.45 -13.15
C PRO A 160 -15.10 -10.14 -14.50
N LYS A 161 -16.29 -10.75 -14.65
CA LYS A 161 -16.65 -11.47 -15.89
C LYS A 161 -16.96 -10.54 -17.06
N SER A 162 -17.30 -9.29 -16.78
CA SER A 162 -17.65 -8.25 -17.76
C SER A 162 -17.45 -6.85 -17.16
N GLY A 163 -17.59 -5.80 -17.98
CA GLY A 163 -17.54 -4.41 -17.54
C GLY A 163 -16.27 -3.66 -17.95
N GLU A 164 -16.27 -2.34 -17.70
CA GLU A 164 -15.21 -1.42 -18.11
C GLU A 164 -13.85 -1.73 -17.48
N VAL A 165 -13.84 -2.23 -16.24
CA VAL A 165 -12.61 -2.64 -15.54
C VAL A 165 -11.94 -3.82 -16.27
N LEU A 166 -12.70 -4.83 -16.68
CA LEU A 166 -12.15 -5.96 -17.42
C LEU A 166 -11.59 -5.53 -18.79
N ALA A 167 -12.31 -4.66 -19.50
CA ALA A 167 -11.85 -4.12 -20.78
C ALA A 167 -10.54 -3.32 -20.62
N PHE A 168 -10.45 -2.50 -19.58
CA PHE A 168 -9.23 -1.76 -19.23
C PHE A 168 -8.07 -2.70 -18.88
N VAL A 169 -8.29 -3.70 -18.02
CA VAL A 169 -7.28 -4.71 -17.69
C VAL A 169 -6.76 -5.42 -18.95
N ARG A 170 -7.64 -5.78 -19.89
CA ARG A 170 -7.25 -6.43 -21.15
C ARG A 170 -6.42 -5.50 -22.04
N ALA A 171 -6.80 -4.23 -22.15
CA ALA A 171 -6.10 -3.25 -22.99
C ALA A 171 -4.66 -2.97 -22.52
N HIS A 172 -4.41 -3.04 -21.21
CA HIS A 172 -3.11 -2.71 -20.61
C HIS A 172 -2.34 -3.94 -20.08
N ARG A 173 -2.83 -5.17 -20.31
CA ARG A 173 -2.29 -6.36 -19.64
C ARG A 173 -0.80 -6.57 -19.92
N ALA A 174 -0.04 -6.77 -18.85
CA ALA A 174 1.28 -7.38 -18.88
C ALA A 174 1.21 -8.82 -18.38
N THR A 175 2.14 -9.65 -18.87
CA THR A 175 2.27 -11.07 -18.48
C THR A 175 3.48 -11.34 -17.60
N SER A 176 4.40 -10.38 -17.47
CA SER A 176 5.60 -10.52 -16.66
C SER A 176 6.10 -9.18 -16.13
N THR A 177 7.05 -9.22 -15.19
CA THR A 177 7.68 -8.05 -14.57
C THR A 177 8.59 -7.32 -15.54
N GLU A 178 9.25 -8.03 -16.46
CA GLU A 178 10.19 -7.46 -17.44
C GLU A 178 9.46 -6.49 -18.38
N GLN A 179 8.23 -6.81 -18.79
CA GLN A 179 7.40 -5.93 -19.62
C GLN A 179 7.07 -4.60 -18.94
N LEU A 180 7.10 -4.54 -17.60
CA LEU A 180 6.90 -3.30 -16.86
C LEU A 180 8.16 -2.43 -16.82
N GLN A 181 9.34 -3.00 -17.09
CA GLN A 181 10.60 -2.24 -17.11
C GLN A 181 10.87 -1.60 -18.48
N GLU A 182 10.17 -2.04 -19.53
CA GLU A 182 10.31 -1.54 -20.91
C GLU A 182 9.74 -0.13 -21.11
N THR A 183 8.76 0.28 -20.29
CA THR A 183 8.12 1.59 -20.38
C THR A 183 8.01 2.22 -18.99
N PRO A 184 7.84 3.56 -18.87
CA PRO A 184 7.74 4.20 -17.56
C PRO A 184 6.36 4.02 -16.89
N ALA A 185 5.33 3.71 -17.68
CA ALA A 185 3.93 3.56 -17.28
C ALA A 185 3.14 2.74 -18.32
N GLY A 186 1.84 2.50 -18.07
CA GLY A 186 0.91 2.05 -19.12
C GLY A 186 0.49 0.59 -19.10
N LYS A 187 0.99 -0.20 -18.14
CA LYS A 187 0.71 -1.65 -18.07
C LYS A 187 0.04 -2.05 -16.77
N ILE A 188 -0.67 -3.17 -16.80
CA ILE A 188 -1.33 -3.78 -15.65
C ILE A 188 -0.85 -5.22 -15.49
N LEU A 189 -0.15 -5.51 -14.40
CA LEU A 189 0.27 -6.87 -14.05
C LEU A 189 -0.56 -7.36 -12.87
N ILE A 190 -1.08 -8.58 -12.97
CA ILE A 190 -1.77 -9.24 -11.85
C ILE A 190 -0.88 -10.37 -11.35
N MET A 191 -0.55 -10.33 -10.07
CA MET A 191 0.36 -11.25 -9.41
C MET A 191 -0.36 -11.96 -8.27
N GLU A 192 -0.26 -13.28 -8.26
CA GLU A 192 -0.71 -14.07 -7.11
C GLU A 192 0.36 -14.03 -6.03
N MET A 193 -0.04 -13.73 -4.79
CA MET A 193 0.86 -13.64 -3.65
C MET A 193 0.23 -14.32 -2.43
N THR A 194 1.07 -14.94 -1.60
CA THR A 194 0.64 -15.57 -0.34
C THR A 194 0.47 -14.51 0.75
N LEU A 195 -0.63 -13.77 0.68
CA LEU A 195 -0.92 -12.68 1.61
C LEU A 195 -1.29 -13.19 3.00
N LEU A 196 -0.65 -12.65 4.03
CA LEU A 196 -1.01 -12.92 5.43
C LEU A 196 -2.49 -12.57 5.69
N PRO A 197 -3.28 -13.43 6.35
CA PRO A 197 -4.70 -13.20 6.60
C PRO A 197 -4.92 -12.24 7.79
N VAL A 198 -4.30 -11.06 7.75
CA VAL A 198 -4.42 -10.01 8.75
C VAL A 198 -5.18 -8.83 8.16
N SER A 199 -6.08 -8.24 8.93
CA SER A 199 -6.84 -7.05 8.53
C SER A 199 -6.89 -6.01 9.64
N ALA A 200 -6.85 -4.73 9.25
CA ALA A 200 -7.01 -3.61 10.16
C ALA A 200 -8.36 -3.67 10.93
N THR A 201 -9.44 -4.08 10.25
CA THR A 201 -10.76 -4.27 10.89
C THR A 201 -10.70 -5.32 12.00
N GLY A 202 -10.06 -6.48 11.76
CA GLY A 202 -9.89 -7.51 12.78
C GLY A 202 -9.05 -7.03 13.97
N ILE A 203 -8.00 -6.23 13.71
CA ILE A 203 -7.16 -5.62 14.76
C ILE A 203 -7.98 -4.65 15.62
N ARG A 204 -8.74 -3.74 15.01
CA ARG A 204 -9.60 -2.79 15.76
C ARG A 204 -10.65 -3.52 16.59
N GLN A 205 -11.27 -4.58 16.04
CA GLN A 205 -12.23 -5.40 16.79
C GLN A 205 -11.57 -6.15 17.97
N ALA A 206 -10.35 -6.65 17.81
CA ALA A 206 -9.58 -7.27 18.89
C ALA A 206 -9.28 -6.27 20.02
N LEU A 207 -8.83 -5.05 19.68
CA LEU A 207 -8.60 -3.98 20.64
C LEU A 207 -9.86 -3.61 21.44
N GLN A 208 -11.02 -3.53 20.77
CA GLN A 208 -12.31 -3.28 21.44
C GLN A 208 -12.69 -4.38 22.43
N ARG A 209 -12.33 -5.64 22.15
CA ARG A 209 -12.53 -6.78 23.06
C ARG A 209 -11.43 -6.91 24.11
N LYS A 210 -10.42 -6.04 24.09
CA LYS A 210 -9.21 -6.12 24.93
C LYS A 210 -8.39 -7.40 24.68
N ASP A 211 -8.52 -7.98 23.50
CA ASP A 211 -7.69 -9.09 23.05
C ASP A 211 -6.29 -8.59 22.69
N SER A 212 -5.29 -9.48 22.78
CA SER A 212 -3.93 -9.17 22.32
C SER A 212 -3.87 -9.04 20.80
N ILE A 213 -3.20 -8.00 20.32
CA ILE A 213 -2.83 -7.81 18.90
C ILE A 213 -1.34 -8.05 18.64
N ARG A 214 -0.61 -8.61 19.63
CA ARG A 214 0.80 -8.96 19.48
C ARG A 214 0.98 -9.90 18.29
N TYR A 215 2.04 -9.69 17.52
CA TYR A 215 2.33 -10.38 16.26
C TYR A 215 1.37 -10.08 15.10
N LEU A 216 0.40 -9.17 15.25
CA LEU A 216 -0.41 -8.66 14.14
C LEU A 216 0.06 -7.28 13.66
N VAL A 217 0.73 -6.53 14.52
CA VAL A 217 1.37 -5.24 14.24
C VAL A 217 2.76 -5.21 14.91
N PRO A 218 3.67 -4.32 14.49
CA PRO A 218 4.94 -4.10 15.21
C PRO A 218 4.70 -3.65 16.65
N ASP A 219 5.59 -4.02 17.58
CA ASP A 219 5.42 -3.73 19.01
C ASP A 219 5.36 -2.22 19.30
N GLN A 220 6.16 -1.40 18.60
CA GLN A 220 6.12 0.06 18.70
C GLN A 220 4.76 0.66 18.31
N VAL A 221 4.03 0.02 17.38
CA VAL A 221 2.67 0.41 17.02
C VAL A 221 1.69 0.06 18.15
N ILE A 222 1.89 -1.07 18.85
CA ILE A 222 1.10 -1.43 20.03
C ILE A 222 1.28 -0.39 21.13
N ASP A 223 2.52 -0.01 21.41
CA ASP A 223 2.84 0.98 22.44
C ASP A 223 2.26 2.35 22.10
N TYR A 224 2.34 2.76 20.83
CA TYR A 224 1.71 3.99 20.35
C TYR A 224 0.18 3.97 20.52
N ILE A 225 -0.48 2.89 20.09
CA ILE A 225 -1.94 2.72 20.25
C ILE A 225 -2.34 2.84 21.72
N ARG A 226 -1.57 2.23 22.63
CA ARG A 226 -1.82 2.32 24.08
C ARG A 226 -1.59 3.73 24.63
N GLN A 227 -0.47 4.36 24.28
CA GLN A 227 -0.14 5.71 24.75
C GLN A 227 -1.20 6.74 24.34
N HIS A 228 -1.72 6.63 23.12
CA HIS A 228 -2.70 7.56 22.56
C HIS A 228 -4.16 7.09 22.72
N GLN A 229 -4.40 5.97 23.40
CA GLN A 229 -5.73 5.40 23.65
C GLN A 229 -6.56 5.19 22.36
N LEU A 230 -5.91 4.82 21.27
CA LEU A 230 -6.55 4.64 19.96
C LEU A 230 -7.37 3.34 19.92
N TYR A 231 -8.53 3.38 19.26
CA TYR A 231 -9.39 2.21 19.01
C TYR A 231 -10.02 1.56 20.27
N LEU A 232 -9.88 2.18 21.45
CA LEU A 232 -10.36 1.63 22.72
C LEU A 232 -11.81 2.00 23.04
N ASP A 233 -12.35 3.01 22.37
CA ASP A 233 -13.71 3.48 22.61
C ASP A 233 -14.75 2.64 21.89
N ASN A 234 -15.64 2.05 22.69
CA ASN A 234 -16.87 1.47 22.21
C ASN A 234 -17.91 2.60 22.08
N LYS A 235 -17.77 3.48 21.08
CA LYS A 235 -18.96 4.17 20.57
C LYS A 235 -19.78 3.12 19.82
N ALA A 236 -20.47 2.29 20.60
CA ALA A 236 -21.58 1.49 20.15
C ALA A 236 -22.47 2.42 19.33
N ASN A 237 -22.60 2.14 18.04
CA ASN A 237 -23.61 2.77 17.22
C ASN A 237 -24.95 2.32 17.83
N PRO A 238 -25.74 3.19 18.47
CA PRO A 238 -27.01 2.75 19.00
C PRO A 238 -27.94 2.52 17.81
N LYS A 239 -28.42 1.28 17.69
CA LYS A 239 -29.48 0.78 16.79
C LYS A 239 -29.02 0.21 15.45
N GLN A 240 -28.72 -1.08 15.47
CA GLN A 240 -29.45 -2.04 14.63
C GLN A 240 -29.98 -3.15 15.52
N GLU A 241 -31.03 -2.84 16.29
CA GLU A 241 -31.96 -3.86 16.77
C GLU A 241 -32.97 -4.11 15.65
N THR A 242 -32.99 -5.37 15.19
CA THR A 242 -34.15 -6.12 14.70
C THR A 242 -35.47 -5.35 14.55
N GLN A 243 -35.93 -5.26 13.30
CA GLN A 243 -37.25 -5.72 12.85
C GLN A 243 -37.14 -6.19 11.40
#